data_AF-A0A6N2N5I6-F1
#
_entry.id   AF-A0A6N2N5I6-F1
#
_cell.length_a   1.000
_cell.length_b   1.000
_cell.length_c   1.000
_cell.angle_alpha   90.00
_cell.angle_beta   90.00
_cell.angle_gamma   90.00
#
_symmetry.space_group_name_H-M   'P 1'
#
loop_
_entity.id
_entity.type
_entity.pdbx_description
1 polymer ?
#
loop_
_entity_poly.entity_id
_entity_poly.type
_entity_poly.pdbx_seq_one_letter_code
_entity_poly.pdbx_strand_id
1 'polypeptide(L)'
;MQNSTKSPSKRSKIEEKMDKIIYILLSLLVLISSISSIGFAVKIKYQMPKWEYMQPLIDNNLYDPGNPGKSGIAHLITALILYGYLIPISLYVSIEIVKVFQARFINQDIHMYDEETGNTAQARTSNLNEELGQVETILSDKTGTLTCNQMDFLKCSIAGTAYGVRSTEIELAAAKQIAMDLEEQDTQNINVPRYMKSANKEDSRGGPEIELESVITSKCENDQKPAIKGFNFEDSRLMHGHWLNEPNQEALLLFFRILAICQTAVPELNEESGMFTYEAESPDEAAFLAAAREFGFEFYKRTQSSVFIREKYAHPGRLIEREFKILNLLEFTSKRKRMSVIVQDEDGQILLLCKGADSIIFDRLSKNGRIHEELH
;
A
#
# COMPACT_ATOMS: atom_id res chain seq x y z
N MET A 1 6.24 21.67 15.71
CA MET A 1 5.36 20.50 15.50
C MET A 1 4.98 19.92 16.85
N GLN A 2 3.71 20.01 17.26
CA GLN A 2 3.28 19.52 18.58
C GLN A 2 3.05 18.00 18.61
N ASN A 3 2.74 17.38 17.45
CA ASN A 3 2.51 15.94 17.33
C ASN A 3 3.75 15.14 16.90
N SER A 4 4.87 15.81 16.58
CA SER A 4 6.12 15.15 16.21
C SER A 4 7.06 15.15 17.41
N THR A 5 7.28 13.99 17.99
CA THR A 5 8.30 13.78 19.03
C THR A 5 9.63 13.42 18.39
N LYS A 6 10.75 13.78 19.03
CA LYS A 6 12.08 13.32 18.60
C LYS A 6 12.10 11.80 18.49
N SER A 7 12.60 11.28 17.37
CA SER A 7 12.65 9.84 17.12
C SER A 7 13.38 9.11 18.26
N PRO A 8 12.72 8.17 18.96
CA PRO A 8 13.37 7.40 20.01
C PRO A 8 14.41 6.46 19.40
N SER A 9 15.46 6.15 20.17
CA SER A 9 16.34 5.04 19.82
C SER A 9 15.56 3.73 19.92
N LYS A 10 15.54 2.96 18.84
CA LYS A 10 14.86 1.66 18.78
C LYS A 10 15.89 0.55 18.89
N ARG A 11 15.57 -0.47 19.68
CA ARG A 11 16.41 -1.65 19.91
C ARG A 11 15.70 -2.90 19.41
N SER A 12 16.46 -3.82 18.82
CA SER A 12 15.93 -5.10 18.34
C SER A 12 15.77 -6.10 19.48
N LYS A 13 14.77 -7.00 19.37
CA LYS A 13 14.55 -8.10 20.31
C LYS A 13 15.72 -9.07 20.34
N ILE A 14 16.45 -9.21 19.22
CA ILE A 14 17.66 -10.05 19.16
C ILE A 14 18.75 -9.47 20.07
N GLU A 15 18.91 -8.15 20.09
CA GLU A 15 19.88 -7.50 20.98
C GLU A 15 19.52 -7.68 22.45
N GLU A 16 18.25 -7.60 22.81
CA GLU A 16 17.80 -7.87 24.18
C GLU A 16 18.05 -9.34 24.60
N LYS A 17 17.85 -10.29 23.67
CA LYS A 17 18.17 -11.70 23.92
C LYS A 17 19.68 -11.92 24.04
N MET A 18 20.48 -11.24 23.22
CA MET A 18 21.95 -11.30 23.29
C MET A 18 22.46 -10.80 24.64
N ASP A 19 21.93 -9.68 25.16
CA ASP A 19 22.28 -9.19 26.50
C ASP A 19 22.00 -10.24 27.57
N LYS A 20 20.83 -10.89 27.52
CA LYS A 20 20.49 -11.98 28.46
C LYS A 20 21.50 -13.12 28.41
N ILE A 21 21.93 -13.52 27.22
CA ILE A 21 22.95 -14.56 27.04
C ILE A 21 24.29 -14.10 27.62
N ILE A 22 24.69 -12.84 27.39
CA ILE A 22 25.94 -12.28 27.95
C ILE A 22 25.90 -12.29 29.48
N TYR A 23 24.78 -11.91 30.10
CA TYR A 23 24.65 -11.98 31.56
C TYR A 23 24.75 -13.40 32.10
N ILE A 24 24.19 -14.39 31.40
CA ILE A 24 24.32 -15.81 31.74
C ILE A 24 25.77 -16.27 31.64
N LEU A 25 26.48 -15.91 30.56
CA LEU A 25 27.89 -16.25 30.35
C LEU A 25 28.80 -15.58 31.40
N LEU A 26 28.53 -14.33 31.76
CA LEU A 26 29.26 -13.61 32.81
C LEU A 26 29.05 -14.28 34.18
N SER A 27 27.81 -14.68 34.49
CA SER A 27 27.52 -15.42 35.72
C SER A 27 28.27 -16.76 35.77
N LEU A 28 28.28 -17.50 34.66
CA LEU A 28 29.01 -18.76 34.54
C LEU A 28 30.53 -18.56 34.67
N LEU A 29 31.08 -17.49 34.09
CA LEU A 29 32.50 -17.13 34.19
C LEU A 29 32.91 -16.91 35.64
N VAL A 30 32.13 -16.12 36.39
CA VAL A 30 32.40 -15.85 37.82
C VAL A 30 32.29 -17.15 38.63
N LEU A 31 31.32 -18.01 38.32
CA LEU A 31 31.11 -19.29 39.00
C LEU A 31 32.29 -20.25 38.81
N ILE A 32 32.72 -20.48 37.56
CA ILE A 32 33.85 -21.36 37.25
C ILE A 32 35.16 -20.82 37.84
N SER A 33 35.36 -19.50 37.75
CA SER A 33 36.55 -18.85 38.34
C SER A 33 36.58 -18.98 39.86
N SER A 34 35.43 -18.88 40.51
CA SER A 34 35.30 -19.06 41.96
C SER A 34 35.59 -20.50 42.38
N ILE A 35 35.05 -21.50 41.68
CA ILE A 35 35.34 -22.92 41.93
C ILE A 35 36.83 -23.22 41.75
N SER A 36 37.45 -22.67 40.69
CA SER A 36 38.87 -22.82 40.40
C SER A 36 39.74 -22.19 41.49
N SER A 37 39.39 -20.99 41.97
CA SER A 37 40.06 -20.30 43.08
C SER A 37 39.99 -21.09 44.39
N ILE A 38 38.81 -21.62 44.74
CA ILE A 38 38.63 -22.46 45.94
C ILE A 38 39.46 -23.75 45.82
N GLY A 39 39.39 -24.43 44.67
CA GLY A 39 40.18 -25.64 44.41
C GLY A 39 41.68 -25.38 44.53
N PHE A 40 42.15 -24.24 44.03
CA PHE A 40 43.54 -23.83 44.15
C PHE A 40 43.96 -23.53 45.60
N ALA A 41 43.13 -22.80 46.37
CA ALA A 41 43.39 -22.53 47.79
C ALA A 41 43.50 -23.81 48.63
N VAL A 42 42.64 -24.81 48.36
CA VAL A 42 42.71 -26.13 49.00
C VAL A 42 43.99 -26.86 48.59
N LYS A 43 44.36 -26.83 47.30
CA LYS A 43 45.56 -27.50 46.78
C LYS A 43 46.85 -26.94 47.38
N ILE A 44 46.96 -25.61 47.50
CA ILE A 44 48.10 -24.94 48.13
C ILE A 44 48.25 -25.35 49.60
N LYS A 45 47.15 -25.45 50.35
CA LYS A 45 47.20 -25.82 51.77
C LYS A 45 47.63 -27.27 52.01
N TYR A 46 47.13 -28.23 51.22
CA TYR A 46 47.28 -29.66 51.53
C TYR A 46 48.32 -30.41 50.68
N GLN A 47 48.53 -30.00 49.42
CA GLN A 47 49.38 -30.75 48.48
C GLN A 47 50.73 -30.08 48.24
N MET A 48 50.81 -28.75 48.25
CA MET A 48 52.04 -28.00 47.99
C MET A 48 53.21 -28.38 48.92
N PRO A 49 53.04 -28.61 50.25
CA PRO A 49 54.15 -29.01 51.13
C PRO A 49 54.76 -30.38 50.78
N LYS A 50 54.06 -31.18 49.95
CA LYS A 50 54.50 -32.51 49.52
C LYS A 50 55.20 -32.51 48.16
N TRP A 51 55.29 -31.35 47.48
CA TRP A 51 55.91 -31.26 46.16
C TRP A 51 57.38 -30.92 46.27
N GLU A 52 58.24 -31.94 46.17
CA GLU A 52 59.70 -31.77 46.30
C GLU A 52 60.34 -30.94 45.17
N TYR A 53 59.77 -30.96 43.95
CA TYR A 53 60.39 -30.35 42.77
C TYR A 53 59.57 -29.22 42.12
N MET A 54 58.30 -29.01 42.52
CA MET A 54 57.40 -27.98 41.93
C MET A 54 57.18 -26.78 42.86
N GLN A 55 57.94 -26.66 43.95
CA GLN A 55 57.80 -25.53 44.85
C GLN A 55 58.33 -24.25 44.16
N PRO A 56 57.55 -23.16 44.11
CA PRO A 56 57.99 -21.91 43.52
C PRO A 56 59.17 -21.35 44.34
N LEU A 57 60.33 -21.17 43.69
CA LEU A 57 61.55 -20.63 44.31
C LEU A 57 61.49 -19.12 44.59
N ILE A 58 60.45 -18.42 44.11
CA ILE A 58 60.32 -16.96 44.21
C ILE A 58 59.21 -16.63 45.22
N ASP A 59 59.61 -15.98 46.32
CA ASP A 59 58.77 -15.56 47.45
C ASP A 59 57.93 -14.32 47.10
N ASN A 60 57.15 -14.44 46.05
CA ASN A 60 56.07 -13.50 45.80
C ASN A 60 54.86 -14.02 46.59
N ASN A 61 54.22 -13.17 47.40
CA ASN A 61 53.02 -13.42 48.22
C ASN A 61 51.81 -14.06 47.47
N LEU A 62 51.97 -14.50 46.23
CA LEU A 62 51.02 -15.21 45.40
C LEU A 62 50.92 -16.71 45.75
N TYR A 63 51.96 -17.35 46.30
CA TYR A 63 52.00 -18.81 46.53
C TYR A 63 52.45 -19.18 47.95
N ASP A 64 51.83 -18.59 48.98
CA ASP A 64 52.18 -18.82 50.39
C ASP A 64 51.25 -19.87 51.06
N PRO A 65 51.78 -21.01 51.58
CA PRO A 65 51.01 -21.98 52.35
C PRO A 65 50.41 -21.41 53.65
N GLY A 66 51.02 -20.37 54.24
CA GLY A 66 50.59 -19.76 55.49
C GLY A 66 49.29 -18.94 55.36
N ASN A 67 49.04 -18.36 54.18
CA ASN A 67 47.88 -17.52 53.89
C ASN A 67 47.13 -17.96 52.62
N PRO A 68 46.42 -19.09 52.63
CA PRO A 68 45.78 -19.66 51.43
C PRO A 68 44.71 -18.75 50.81
N GLY A 69 44.14 -17.82 51.59
CA GLY A 69 43.17 -16.85 51.10
C GLY A 69 43.76 -15.84 50.11
N LYS A 70 44.98 -15.34 50.35
CA LYS A 70 45.65 -14.38 49.45
C LYS A 70 46.00 -15.03 48.11
N SER A 71 46.53 -16.26 48.16
CA SER A 71 46.80 -17.08 46.98
C SER A 71 45.53 -17.43 46.21
N GLY A 72 44.42 -17.74 46.89
CA GLY A 72 43.12 -17.97 46.26
C GLY A 72 42.59 -16.75 45.52
N ILE A 73 42.69 -15.55 46.11
CA ILE A 73 42.25 -14.29 45.46
C ILE A 73 43.12 -13.95 44.25
N ALA A 74 44.44 -14.12 44.35
CA ALA A 74 45.33 -13.94 43.20
C ALA A 74 44.95 -14.91 42.06
N HIS A 75 44.71 -16.18 42.39
CA HIS A 75 44.26 -17.18 41.43
C HIS A 75 42.86 -16.91 40.87
N LEU A 76 41.97 -16.25 41.62
CA LEU A 76 40.67 -15.81 41.13
C LEU A 76 40.82 -14.80 39.99
N ILE A 77 41.71 -13.80 40.16
CA ILE A 77 42.01 -12.80 39.12
C ILE A 77 42.65 -13.48 37.91
N THR A 78 43.61 -14.39 38.13
CA THR A 78 44.22 -15.17 37.04
C THR A 78 43.20 -16.03 36.30
N ALA A 79 42.27 -16.68 37.01
CA ALA A 79 41.21 -17.50 36.42
C ALA A 79 40.20 -16.65 35.62
N LEU A 80 39.84 -15.46 36.12
CA LEU A 80 38.97 -14.53 35.38
C LEU A 80 39.60 -14.09 34.05
N ILE A 81 40.91 -13.80 34.04
CA ILE A 81 41.64 -13.48 32.81
C ILE A 81 41.70 -14.70 31.88
N LEU A 82 42.02 -15.88 32.43
CA LEU A 82 42.15 -17.11 31.66
C LEU A 82 40.83 -17.51 30.97
N TYR A 83 39.70 -17.40 31.68
CA TYR A 83 38.37 -17.73 31.15
C TYR A 83 37.66 -16.55 30.47
N GLY A 84 38.29 -15.37 30.39
CA GLY A 84 37.71 -14.16 29.80
C GLY A 84 37.33 -14.30 28.32
N TYR A 85 37.86 -15.29 27.60
CA TYR A 85 37.48 -15.60 26.22
C TYR A 85 36.05 -16.18 26.09
N LEU A 86 35.42 -16.60 27.18
CA LEU A 86 34.03 -17.11 27.18
C LEU A 86 33.02 -16.04 26.75
N ILE A 87 33.34 -14.75 26.91
CA ILE A 87 32.55 -13.65 26.39
C ILE A 87 33.21 -13.19 25.08
N PRO A 88 32.75 -13.67 23.91
CA PRO A 88 33.35 -13.30 22.64
C PRO A 88 33.11 -11.81 22.35
N ILE A 89 34.16 -11.00 22.51
CA ILE A 89 34.13 -9.56 22.21
C ILE A 89 33.76 -9.31 20.73
N SER A 90 34.14 -10.24 19.85
CA SER A 90 33.85 -10.19 18.42
C SER A 90 32.38 -10.36 18.06
N LEU A 91 31.53 -10.92 18.96
CA LEU A 91 30.13 -11.21 18.66
C LEU A 91 29.35 -9.93 18.32
N TYR A 92 29.55 -8.88 19.11
CA TYR A 92 28.86 -7.60 18.93
C TYR A 92 29.26 -6.92 17.61
N VAL A 93 30.57 -6.80 17.36
CA VAL A 93 31.12 -6.20 16.14
C VAL A 93 30.70 -6.98 14.90
N SER A 94 30.70 -8.32 14.97
CA SER A 94 30.30 -9.17 13.84
C SER A 94 28.84 -8.96 13.47
N ILE A 95 27.94 -8.85 14.46
CA ILE A 95 26.52 -8.60 14.23
C ILE A 95 26.30 -7.20 13.65
N GLU A 96 26.98 -6.17 14.17
CA GLU A 96 26.88 -4.82 13.60
C GLU A 96 27.30 -4.78 12.12
N ILE A 97 28.41 -5.46 11.78
CA ILE A 97 28.87 -5.56 10.39
C ILE A 97 27.82 -6.25 9.52
N VAL A 98 27.26 -7.38 9.97
CA VAL A 98 26.21 -8.11 9.24
C VAL A 98 24.98 -7.23 9.00
N LYS A 99 24.52 -6.49 10.03
CA LYS A 99 23.38 -5.57 9.91
C LYS A 99 23.62 -4.47 8.89
N VAL A 100 24.84 -3.92 8.84
CA VAL A 100 25.23 -2.91 7.85
C VAL A 100 25.19 -3.49 6.43
N PHE A 101 25.71 -4.70 6.23
CA PHE A 101 25.64 -5.36 4.92
C PHE A 101 24.20 -5.67 4.49
N GLN A 102 23.35 -6.14 5.41
CA GLN A 102 21.93 -6.36 5.13
C GLN A 102 21.22 -5.08 4.69
N ALA A 103 21.46 -3.95 5.37
CA ALA A 103 20.90 -2.66 4.98
C ALA A 103 21.37 -2.25 3.57
N ARG A 104 22.64 -2.52 3.24
CA ARG A 104 23.17 -2.27 1.90
C ARG A 104 22.49 -3.12 0.83
N PHE A 105 22.21 -4.40 1.13
CA PHE A 105 21.50 -5.27 0.19
C PHE A 105 20.05 -4.83 -0.04
N ILE A 106 19.34 -4.41 1.01
CA ILE A 106 17.99 -3.82 0.88
C ILE A 106 18.01 -2.61 -0.06
N ASN A 107 19.03 -1.74 0.08
CA ASN A 107 19.12 -0.52 -0.74
C ASN A 107 19.49 -0.78 -2.21
N GLN A 108 20.04 -1.96 -2.52
CA GLN A 108 20.48 -2.35 -3.86
C GLN A 108 19.48 -3.26 -4.58
N ASP A 109 18.34 -3.58 -3.95
CA ASP A 109 17.34 -4.46 -4.55
C ASP A 109 16.59 -3.74 -5.67
N ILE A 110 16.62 -4.34 -6.87
CA ILE A 110 15.94 -3.82 -8.05
C ILE A 110 14.42 -4.00 -7.96
N HIS A 111 13.94 -4.98 -7.20
CA HIS A 111 12.50 -5.24 -7.07
C HIS A 111 11.81 -4.25 -6.14
N MET A 112 12.58 -3.53 -5.31
CA MET A 112 12.09 -2.46 -4.46
C MET A 112 12.45 -1.07 -5.02
N TYR A 113 12.71 -1.00 -6.33
CA TYR A 113 12.89 0.25 -7.05
C TYR A 113 11.55 0.73 -7.62
N ASP A 114 11.22 1.99 -7.37
CA ASP A 114 10.07 2.65 -7.96
C ASP A 114 10.50 3.42 -9.21
N GLU A 115 9.99 2.98 -10.37
CA GLU A 115 10.29 3.58 -11.68
C GLU A 115 9.67 4.97 -11.84
N GLU A 116 8.51 5.25 -11.22
CA GLU A 116 7.81 6.52 -11.40
C GLU A 116 8.51 7.66 -10.66
N THR A 117 8.88 7.44 -9.39
CA THR A 117 9.59 8.45 -8.60
C THR A 117 11.11 8.38 -8.73
N GLY A 118 11.63 7.30 -9.32
CA GLY A 118 13.07 7.05 -9.46
C GLY A 118 13.77 6.76 -8.13
N ASN A 119 13.03 6.42 -7.08
CA ASN A 119 13.56 6.17 -5.74
C ASN A 119 13.78 4.68 -5.49
N THR A 120 14.88 4.35 -4.81
CA THR A 120 15.12 2.99 -4.29
C THR A 120 14.65 2.88 -2.85
N ALA A 121 14.45 1.65 -2.37
CA ALA A 121 14.32 1.38 -0.94
C ALA A 121 15.53 1.93 -0.16
N GLN A 122 15.26 2.58 0.98
CA GLN A 122 16.29 3.16 1.84
C GLN A 122 16.13 2.71 3.29
N ALA A 123 17.00 1.80 3.72
CA ALA A 123 17.15 1.39 5.11
C ALA A 123 17.88 2.48 5.92
N ARG A 124 17.11 3.35 6.60
CA ARG A 124 17.65 4.44 7.45
C ARG A 124 18.20 3.97 8.80
N THR A 125 17.84 2.77 9.23
CA THR A 125 18.28 2.20 10.52
C THR A 125 18.58 0.73 10.33
N SER A 126 19.86 0.36 10.37
CA SER A 126 20.33 -1.03 10.21
C SER A 126 20.04 -1.92 11.43
N ASN A 127 19.80 -1.32 12.60
CA ASN A 127 19.65 -2.06 13.86
C ASN A 127 18.38 -2.91 13.94
N LEU A 128 17.43 -2.69 13.03
CA LEU A 128 16.10 -3.30 13.04
C LEU A 128 15.86 -4.22 11.83
N ASN A 129 16.87 -4.52 11.02
CA ASN A 129 16.70 -5.32 9.81
C ASN A 129 16.09 -6.70 10.11
N GLU A 130 16.47 -7.31 11.23
CA GLU A 130 15.93 -8.59 11.69
C GLU A 130 14.48 -8.55 12.18
N GLU A 131 13.99 -7.38 12.60
CA GLU A 131 12.61 -7.22 13.09
C GLU A 131 11.62 -7.28 11.94
N LEU A 132 12.05 -6.95 10.70
CA LEU A 132 11.24 -7.08 9.49
C LEU A 132 10.75 -8.52 9.28
N GLY A 133 11.53 -9.52 9.70
CA GLY A 133 11.13 -10.94 9.65
C GLY A 133 10.22 -11.39 10.81
N GLN A 134 9.90 -10.50 11.76
CA GLN A 134 9.11 -10.80 12.96
C GLN A 134 7.85 -9.93 13.06
N VAL A 135 7.48 -9.24 11.98
CA VAL A 135 6.28 -8.39 11.95
C VAL A 135 5.03 -9.26 11.87
N GLU A 136 4.14 -9.11 12.85
CA GLU A 136 2.83 -9.79 12.89
C GLU A 136 1.69 -8.84 12.48
N THR A 137 1.75 -7.59 12.93
CA THR A 137 0.71 -6.58 12.64
C THR A 137 1.28 -5.47 11.79
N ILE A 138 0.65 -5.21 10.64
CA ILE A 138 0.91 -4.04 9.80
C ILE A 138 -0.21 -3.03 10.04
N LEU A 139 0.17 -1.84 10.49
CA LEU A 139 -0.73 -0.70 10.59
C LEU A 139 -0.46 0.19 9.38
N SER A 140 -1.40 0.20 8.43
CA SER A 140 -1.29 1.00 7.21
C SER A 140 -2.21 2.21 7.29
N ASP A 141 -1.70 3.37 6.87
CA ASP A 141 -2.55 4.52 6.59
C ASP A 141 -3.30 4.29 5.27
N LYS A 142 -4.52 4.82 5.15
CA LYS A 142 -5.31 4.69 3.92
C LYS A 142 -4.75 5.61 2.84
N THR A 143 -4.61 6.89 3.17
CA THR A 143 -4.32 7.93 2.17
C THR A 143 -2.81 8.05 1.97
N GLY A 144 -2.35 7.93 0.72
CA GLY A 144 -0.93 8.03 0.37
C GLY A 144 -0.11 6.78 0.64
N THR A 145 -0.69 5.73 1.23
CA THR A 145 -0.07 4.38 1.31
C THR A 145 -0.91 3.35 0.55
N LEU A 146 -2.19 3.19 0.88
CA LEU A 146 -3.06 2.25 0.16
C LEU A 146 -3.67 2.84 -1.11
N THR A 147 -3.86 4.16 -1.15
CA THR A 147 -4.49 4.85 -2.28
C THR A 147 -3.62 5.99 -2.79
N CYS A 148 -3.46 6.11 -4.11
CA CYS A 148 -2.65 7.13 -4.78
C CYS A 148 -3.25 8.55 -4.79
N ASN A 149 -4.29 8.81 -3.97
CA ASN A 149 -5.05 10.08 -3.93
C ASN A 149 -5.46 10.61 -5.32
N GLN A 150 -5.66 9.69 -6.26
CA GLN A 150 -6.18 9.93 -7.59
C GLN A 150 -7.52 9.21 -7.71
N MET A 151 -8.51 9.91 -8.24
CA MET A 151 -9.86 9.41 -8.43
C MET A 151 -10.12 9.33 -9.93
N ASP A 152 -10.55 8.17 -10.41
CA ASP A 152 -10.88 7.95 -11.82
C ASP A 152 -12.35 7.57 -11.95
N PHE A 153 -13.00 8.08 -13.01
CA PHE A 153 -14.35 7.65 -13.37
C PHE A 153 -14.31 6.28 -14.06
N LEU A 154 -14.95 5.28 -13.46
CA LEU A 154 -14.86 3.87 -13.89
C LEU A 154 -16.16 3.32 -14.50
N LYS A 155 -17.28 3.50 -13.79
CA LYS A 155 -18.58 2.91 -14.11
C LYS A 155 -19.68 3.91 -13.77
N CYS A 156 -20.81 3.82 -14.44
CA CYS A 156 -22.00 4.60 -14.11
C CYS A 156 -23.28 3.82 -14.43
N SER A 157 -24.39 4.21 -13.79
CA SER A 157 -25.71 3.71 -14.12
C SER A 157 -26.59 4.89 -14.54
N ILE A 158 -27.21 4.78 -15.72
CA ILE A 158 -28.03 5.85 -16.30
C ILE A 158 -29.35 5.23 -16.74
N ALA A 159 -30.46 5.77 -16.23
CA ALA A 159 -31.82 5.27 -16.49
C ALA A 159 -31.99 3.75 -16.27
N GLY A 160 -31.30 3.19 -15.26
CA GLY A 160 -31.35 1.77 -14.90
C GLY A 160 -30.38 0.86 -15.68
N THR A 161 -29.66 1.38 -16.67
CA THR A 161 -28.65 0.63 -17.41
C THR A 161 -27.27 0.90 -16.85
N ALA A 162 -26.55 -0.16 -16.46
CA ALA A 162 -25.16 -0.07 -16.04
C ALA A 162 -24.22 0.00 -17.26
N TYR A 163 -23.24 0.92 -17.18
CA TYR A 163 -22.23 1.18 -18.19
C TYR A 163 -20.82 1.14 -17.57
N GLY A 164 -19.85 0.71 -18.37
CA GLY A 164 -18.45 0.52 -17.98
C GLY A 164 -18.07 -0.96 -17.89
N VAL A 165 -17.23 -1.41 -18.82
CA VAL A 165 -16.82 -2.81 -19.00
C VAL A 165 -15.50 -3.12 -18.29
N ARG A 166 -14.69 -2.10 -18.02
CA ARG A 166 -13.36 -2.27 -17.44
C ARG A 166 -13.44 -2.91 -16.06
N SER A 167 -12.84 -4.09 -15.93
CA SER A 167 -12.69 -4.79 -14.65
C SER A 167 -11.57 -4.16 -13.83
N THR A 168 -11.83 -3.95 -12.55
CA THR A 168 -10.77 -3.52 -11.63
C THR A 168 -9.87 -4.71 -11.27
N GLU A 169 -8.61 -4.45 -10.89
CA GLU A 169 -7.72 -5.52 -10.39
C GLU A 169 -8.33 -6.28 -9.21
N ILE A 170 -9.14 -5.59 -8.41
CA ILE A 170 -9.89 -6.17 -7.27
C ILE A 170 -10.94 -7.15 -7.77
N GLU A 171 -11.74 -6.79 -8.77
CA GLU A 171 -12.74 -7.69 -9.37
C GLU A 171 -12.07 -8.94 -9.96
N LEU A 172 -10.93 -8.76 -10.63
CA LEU A 172 -10.18 -9.86 -11.23
C LEU A 172 -9.52 -10.75 -10.17
N ALA A 173 -8.97 -10.19 -9.09
CA ALA A 173 -8.41 -10.94 -7.97
C ALA A 173 -9.49 -11.71 -7.20
N ALA A 174 -10.64 -11.08 -6.96
CA ALA A 174 -11.79 -11.73 -6.32
C ALA A 174 -12.34 -12.87 -7.19
N ALA A 175 -12.48 -12.64 -8.51
CA ALA A 175 -12.89 -13.69 -9.44
C ALA A 175 -11.89 -14.85 -9.47
N LYS A 176 -10.58 -14.57 -9.44
CA LYS A 176 -9.54 -15.60 -9.32
C LYS A 176 -9.64 -16.38 -8.01
N GLN A 177 -9.87 -15.72 -6.88
CA GLN A 177 -10.07 -16.41 -5.60
C GLN A 177 -11.31 -17.31 -5.64
N ILE A 178 -12.43 -16.80 -6.15
CA ILE A 178 -13.66 -17.60 -6.31
C ILE A 178 -13.42 -18.80 -7.23
N ALA A 179 -12.67 -18.62 -8.33
CA ALA A 179 -12.32 -19.71 -9.23
C ALA A 179 -11.43 -20.76 -8.54
N MET A 180 -10.43 -20.35 -7.77
CA MET A 180 -9.58 -21.25 -6.99
C MET A 180 -10.39 -22.03 -5.94
N ASP A 181 -11.31 -21.37 -5.24
CA ASP A 181 -12.18 -22.01 -4.25
C ASP A 181 -13.12 -23.06 -4.89
N LEU A 182 -13.57 -22.82 -6.13
CA LEU A 182 -14.40 -23.77 -6.89
C LEU A 182 -13.57 -24.99 -7.36
N GLU A 183 -12.35 -24.78 -7.85
CA GLU A 183 -11.44 -25.87 -8.24
C GLU A 183 -11.08 -26.78 -7.04
N GLU A 184 -10.89 -26.19 -5.85
CA GLU A 184 -10.63 -26.96 -4.63
C GLU A 184 -11.84 -27.81 -4.20
N GLN A 185 -13.07 -27.36 -4.45
CA GLN A 185 -14.29 -28.11 -4.15
C GLN A 185 -14.55 -29.26 -5.13
N ASP A 186 -14.28 -29.07 -6.42
CA ASP A 186 -14.43 -30.13 -7.43
C ASP A 186 -13.39 -31.25 -7.24
N THR A 187 -12.21 -30.92 -6.71
CA THR A 187 -11.17 -31.92 -6.40
C THR A 187 -11.55 -32.82 -5.21
N GLN A 188 -12.47 -32.38 -4.34
CA GLN A 188 -12.96 -33.19 -3.22
C GLN A 188 -14.12 -34.14 -3.60
N ASN A 189 -14.75 -33.97 -4.77
CA ASN A 189 -15.94 -34.73 -5.18
C ASN A 189 -15.70 -35.80 -6.26
N ILE A 190 -14.46 -36.07 -6.68
CA ILE A 190 -14.15 -37.12 -7.67
C ILE A 190 -13.17 -38.16 -7.12
N ASN A 191 -13.72 -39.25 -6.58
CA ASN A 191 -12.99 -40.52 -6.39
C ASN A 191 -12.84 -41.23 -7.74
N VAL A 192 -11.77 -40.95 -8.51
CA VAL A 192 -11.37 -41.75 -9.68
C VAL A 192 -9.84 -41.96 -9.67
N PRO A 193 -9.33 -43.19 -9.92
CA PRO A 193 -8.00 -43.60 -9.48
C PRO A 193 -6.84 -43.08 -10.32
N ARG A 194 -5.72 -42.94 -9.62
CA ARG A 194 -4.42 -42.40 -10.02
C ARG A 194 -3.62 -43.38 -10.89
N TYR A 195 -3.68 -43.22 -12.21
CA TYR A 195 -2.69 -43.69 -13.20
C TYR A 195 -2.67 -42.61 -14.28
N MET A 196 -1.58 -41.89 -14.62
CA MET A 196 -0.24 -42.33 -14.99
C MET A 196 0.68 -41.09 -14.88
N LYS A 197 1.86 -41.20 -14.24
CA LYS A 197 2.82 -40.09 -14.12
C LYS A 197 4.16 -40.57 -14.69
N SER A 198 4.56 -40.09 -15.87
CA SER A 198 5.97 -39.91 -16.29
C SER A 198 6.12 -39.44 -17.74
N ALA A 199 7.14 -38.60 -17.92
CA ALA A 199 7.71 -38.05 -19.17
C ALA A 199 6.83 -37.00 -19.87
N ASN A 200 7.27 -35.79 -20.23
CA ASN A 200 8.61 -35.25 -20.49
C ASN A 200 8.74 -33.79 -20.05
N LYS A 201 9.99 -33.41 -19.81
CA LYS A 201 10.46 -32.05 -19.54
C LYS A 201 10.97 -31.51 -20.87
N GLU A 202 10.22 -30.62 -21.52
CA GLU A 202 10.75 -29.76 -22.58
C GLU A 202 9.94 -28.46 -22.68
N ASP A 203 10.69 -27.42 -23.01
CA ASP A 203 10.42 -25.99 -23.10
C ASP A 203 9.05 -25.61 -23.70
N SER A 204 8.25 -24.83 -22.95
CA SER A 204 7.26 -23.84 -23.45
C SER A 204 6.53 -23.21 -22.26
N ARG A 205 6.73 -21.91 -22.05
CA ARG A 205 5.96 -21.09 -21.12
C ARG A 205 4.54 -20.91 -21.67
N GLY A 206 3.64 -21.83 -21.35
CA GLY A 206 2.21 -21.72 -21.56
C GLY A 206 1.49 -22.30 -20.36
N GLY A 207 0.93 -21.44 -19.50
CA GLY A 207 -0.04 -21.86 -18.49
C GLY A 207 -1.37 -22.24 -19.17
N PRO A 208 -2.22 -23.05 -18.53
CA PRO A 208 -3.45 -23.50 -19.16
C PRO A 208 -4.42 -22.31 -19.30
N GLU A 209 -4.71 -21.94 -20.55
CA GLU A 209 -5.95 -21.24 -20.90
C GLU A 209 -7.10 -22.19 -20.56
N ILE A 210 -7.77 -21.92 -19.45
CA ILE A 210 -9.16 -22.35 -19.28
C ILE A 210 -9.98 -21.30 -20.03
N GLU A 211 -10.47 -21.67 -21.21
CA GLU A 211 -11.49 -20.93 -21.95
C GLU A 211 -12.73 -20.76 -21.06
N LEU A 212 -12.82 -19.60 -20.39
CA LEU A 212 -14.07 -19.11 -19.82
C LEU A 212 -14.74 -18.20 -20.86
N GLU A 213 -15.22 -18.81 -21.93
CA GLU A 213 -16.10 -18.20 -22.93
C GLU A 213 -17.48 -17.92 -22.27
N SER A 214 -17.64 -16.73 -21.64
CA SER A 214 -18.94 -15.99 -21.61
C SER A 214 -18.91 -14.68 -20.81
N VAL A 215 -17.84 -13.88 -20.88
CA VAL A 215 -17.97 -12.43 -20.64
C VAL A 215 -17.25 -11.75 -21.79
N ILE A 216 -18.01 -11.05 -22.63
CA ILE A 216 -17.53 -10.38 -23.83
C ILE A 216 -16.53 -9.29 -23.42
N THR A 217 -15.27 -9.66 -23.22
CA THR A 217 -14.15 -8.76 -23.45
C THR A 217 -14.00 -8.71 -24.96
N SER A 218 -14.56 -7.66 -25.58
CA SER A 218 -14.17 -7.33 -26.94
C SER A 218 -12.65 -7.19 -26.92
N LYS A 219 -11.96 -8.12 -27.56
CA LYS A 219 -10.58 -7.96 -28.05
C LYS A 219 -10.60 -6.77 -29.01
N CYS A 220 -10.60 -5.55 -28.47
CA CYS A 220 -10.21 -4.36 -29.21
C CYS A 220 -8.69 -4.31 -29.17
N GLU A 221 -8.12 -4.16 -30.35
CA GLU A 221 -6.71 -4.23 -30.66
C GLU A 221 -5.85 -3.31 -29.79
N ASN A 222 -4.56 -3.68 -29.67
CA ASN A 222 -3.51 -2.96 -28.96
C ASN A 222 -3.34 -1.51 -29.44
N ASP A 223 -4.19 -0.60 -28.98
CA ASP A 223 -3.89 0.82 -28.90
C ASP A 223 -3.63 1.15 -27.43
N GLN A 224 -2.35 1.33 -27.07
CA GLN A 224 -1.96 1.99 -25.84
C GLN A 224 -2.43 3.45 -25.89
N LYS A 225 -3.74 3.67 -25.69
CA LYS A 225 -4.27 5.02 -25.45
C LYS A 225 -3.60 5.55 -24.19
N PRO A 226 -3.07 6.78 -24.20
CA PRO A 226 -2.50 7.38 -23.00
C PRO A 226 -3.57 7.39 -21.92
N ALA A 227 -3.24 6.85 -20.73
CA ALA A 227 -4.15 6.86 -19.60
C ALA A 227 -4.52 8.32 -19.28
N ILE A 228 -5.80 8.65 -19.40
CA ILE A 228 -6.29 10.00 -19.13
C ILE A 228 -6.46 10.10 -17.62
N LYS A 229 -5.73 11.04 -17.00
CA LYS A 229 -5.84 11.28 -15.56
C LYS A 229 -7.29 11.63 -15.21
N GLY A 230 -7.89 10.88 -14.28
CA GLY A 230 -9.28 11.08 -13.84
C GLY A 230 -10.33 10.34 -14.67
N PHE A 231 -9.95 9.62 -15.72
CA PHE A 231 -10.88 8.91 -16.60
C PHE A 231 -10.36 7.52 -16.96
N ASN A 232 -11.06 6.49 -16.49
CA ASN A 232 -10.70 5.10 -16.70
C ASN A 232 -11.96 4.28 -17.07
N PHE A 233 -12.81 4.88 -17.91
CA PHE A 233 -14.09 4.31 -18.33
C PHE A 233 -13.98 3.78 -19.76
N GLU A 234 -14.56 2.61 -19.99
CA GLU A 234 -14.58 1.97 -21.30
C GLU A 234 -15.92 1.29 -21.53
N ASP A 235 -16.68 1.81 -22.49
CA ASP A 235 -17.95 1.22 -22.94
C ASP A 235 -18.25 1.73 -24.36
N SER A 236 -18.36 0.80 -25.31
CA SER A 236 -18.63 1.14 -26.71
C SER A 236 -20.01 1.78 -26.91
N ARG A 237 -20.95 1.63 -25.97
CA ARG A 237 -22.30 2.18 -26.03
C ARG A 237 -22.34 3.68 -25.73
N LEU A 238 -21.52 4.15 -24.80
CA LEU A 238 -21.50 5.57 -24.42
C LEU A 238 -20.42 6.39 -25.13
N MET A 239 -19.33 5.75 -25.54
CA MET A 239 -18.17 6.45 -26.09
C MET A 239 -18.37 6.93 -27.52
N HIS A 240 -17.56 7.94 -27.91
CA HIS A 240 -17.52 8.47 -29.28
C HIS A 240 -18.86 8.94 -29.85
N GLY A 241 -19.78 9.40 -28.99
CA GLY A 241 -21.10 9.86 -29.41
C GLY A 241 -22.12 8.75 -29.66
N HIS A 242 -21.77 7.47 -29.39
CA HIS A 242 -22.70 6.36 -29.52
C HIS A 242 -23.86 6.40 -28.51
N TRP A 243 -23.74 7.21 -27.45
CA TRP A 243 -24.83 7.46 -26.50
C TRP A 243 -26.10 8.03 -27.18
N LEU A 244 -25.99 8.60 -28.39
CA LEU A 244 -27.12 9.00 -29.22
C LEU A 244 -27.96 7.80 -29.72
N ASN A 245 -27.40 6.60 -29.80
CA ASN A 245 -28.12 5.42 -30.28
C ASN A 245 -28.88 4.70 -29.16
N GLU A 246 -28.63 5.06 -27.91
CA GLU A 246 -29.27 4.46 -26.74
C GLU A 246 -30.73 4.95 -26.59
N PRO A 247 -31.64 4.13 -26.04
CA PRO A 247 -33.07 4.43 -25.99
C PRO A 247 -33.42 5.65 -25.12
N ASN A 248 -32.60 5.97 -24.11
CA ASN A 248 -32.87 7.01 -23.12
C ASN A 248 -31.98 8.26 -23.31
N GLN A 249 -31.98 8.81 -24.53
CA GLN A 249 -31.11 9.93 -24.93
C GLN A 249 -31.27 11.17 -24.02
N GLU A 250 -32.49 11.55 -23.65
CA GLU A 250 -32.73 12.74 -22.80
C GLU A 250 -32.12 12.57 -21.40
N ALA A 251 -32.23 11.37 -20.83
CA ALA A 251 -31.66 11.04 -19.54
C ALA A 251 -30.13 11.03 -19.59
N LEU A 252 -29.55 10.50 -20.67
CA LEU A 252 -28.11 10.50 -20.93
C LEU A 252 -27.57 11.94 -21.08
N LEU A 253 -28.25 12.76 -21.88
CA LEU A 253 -27.92 14.16 -22.07
C LEU A 253 -27.94 14.92 -20.73
N LEU A 254 -28.99 14.74 -19.93
CA LEU A 254 -29.09 15.37 -18.62
C LEU A 254 -28.00 14.88 -17.66
N PHE A 255 -27.67 13.59 -17.67
CA PHE A 255 -26.60 13.02 -16.85
C PHE A 255 -25.24 13.66 -17.16
N PHE A 256 -24.84 13.73 -18.43
CA PHE A 256 -23.56 14.33 -18.81
C PHE A 256 -23.53 15.84 -18.53
N ARG A 257 -24.66 16.54 -18.71
CA ARG A 257 -24.80 17.95 -18.29
C ARG A 257 -24.64 18.12 -16.78
N ILE A 258 -25.20 17.23 -15.97
CA ILE A 258 -25.03 17.28 -14.50
C ILE A 258 -23.55 17.15 -14.12
N LEU A 259 -22.81 16.22 -14.75
CA LEU A 259 -21.38 16.05 -14.51
C LEU A 259 -20.58 17.33 -14.83
N ALA A 260 -20.91 18.01 -15.93
CA ALA A 260 -20.24 19.23 -16.37
C ALA A 260 -20.64 20.50 -15.58
N ILE A 261 -21.93 20.64 -15.22
CA ILE A 261 -22.50 21.87 -14.63
C ILE A 261 -22.44 21.87 -13.11
N CYS A 262 -22.79 20.75 -12.46
CA CYS A 262 -22.97 20.70 -11.01
C CYS A 262 -21.63 20.54 -10.28
N GLN A 263 -20.76 21.54 -10.38
CA GLN A 263 -19.41 21.54 -9.80
C GLN A 263 -18.95 22.96 -9.46
N THR A 264 -17.84 23.09 -8.72
CA THR A 264 -17.23 24.38 -8.33
C THR A 264 -15.83 24.60 -8.87
N ALA A 265 -15.34 23.68 -9.71
CA ALA A 265 -14.01 23.73 -10.30
C ALA A 265 -13.82 24.92 -11.27
N VAL A 266 -12.55 25.25 -11.48
CA VAL A 266 -12.08 26.26 -12.42
C VAL A 266 -11.36 25.57 -13.57
N PRO A 267 -11.73 25.84 -14.83
CA PRO A 267 -11.05 25.28 -15.99
C PRO A 267 -9.78 26.10 -16.30
N GLU A 268 -8.67 25.42 -16.47
CA GLU A 268 -7.39 25.97 -16.89
C GLU A 268 -7.01 25.40 -18.24
N LEU A 269 -6.65 26.26 -19.20
CA LEU A 269 -6.21 25.82 -20.50
C LEU A 269 -4.73 25.44 -20.44
N ASN A 270 -4.41 24.18 -20.71
CA ASN A 270 -3.03 23.78 -20.87
C ASN A 270 -2.56 24.12 -22.30
N GLU A 271 -1.66 25.11 -22.42
CA GLU A 271 -1.17 25.61 -23.70
C GLU A 271 -0.41 24.55 -24.52
N GLU A 272 0.19 23.55 -23.88
CA GLU A 272 0.97 22.50 -24.55
C GLU A 272 0.09 21.42 -25.19
N SER A 273 -1.01 21.04 -24.51
CA SER A 273 -1.90 19.97 -24.96
C SER A 273 -3.17 20.48 -25.67
N GLY A 274 -3.50 21.77 -25.49
CA GLY A 274 -4.77 22.35 -25.94
C GLY A 274 -6.00 21.79 -25.20
N MET A 275 -5.80 21.00 -24.14
CA MET A 275 -6.87 20.44 -23.31
C MET A 275 -7.06 21.24 -22.03
N PHE A 276 -8.29 21.26 -21.51
CA PHE A 276 -8.58 21.86 -20.21
C PHE A 276 -8.21 20.90 -19.07
N THR A 277 -7.42 21.40 -18.13
CA THR A 277 -7.25 20.83 -16.80
C THR A 277 -8.20 21.51 -15.82
N TYR A 278 -8.61 20.81 -14.77
CA TYR A 278 -9.63 21.30 -13.83
C TYR A 278 -9.05 21.39 -12.43
N GLU A 279 -8.98 22.60 -11.90
CA GLU A 279 -8.68 22.84 -10.48
C GLU A 279 -9.98 22.76 -9.68
N ALA A 280 -10.08 21.78 -8.79
CA ALA A 280 -11.28 21.53 -8.00
C ALA A 280 -10.94 21.38 -6.51
N GLU A 281 -11.92 21.66 -5.65
CA GLU A 281 -11.78 21.51 -4.20
C GLU A 281 -11.66 20.03 -3.78
N SER A 282 -12.19 19.11 -4.60
CA SER A 282 -12.06 17.68 -4.38
C SER A 282 -11.66 16.95 -5.66
N PRO A 283 -10.85 15.87 -5.55
CA PRO A 283 -10.42 15.09 -6.71
C PRO A 283 -11.59 14.39 -7.43
N ASP A 284 -12.69 14.11 -6.73
CA ASP A 284 -13.91 13.53 -7.30
C ASP A 284 -14.53 14.47 -8.35
N GLU A 285 -14.55 15.78 -8.09
CA GLU A 285 -15.07 16.75 -9.06
C GLU A 285 -14.20 16.84 -10.31
N ALA A 286 -12.89 16.76 -10.14
CA ALA A 286 -11.96 16.73 -11.27
C ALA A 286 -12.17 15.47 -12.13
N ALA A 287 -12.40 14.31 -11.51
CA ALA A 287 -12.70 13.06 -12.22
C ALA A 287 -14.03 13.14 -13.00
N PHE A 288 -15.08 13.73 -12.42
CA PHE A 288 -16.35 13.94 -13.11
C PHE A 288 -16.22 14.88 -14.31
N LEU A 289 -15.43 15.94 -14.19
CA LEU A 289 -15.18 16.88 -15.29
C LEU A 289 -14.33 16.26 -16.40
N ALA A 290 -13.32 15.46 -16.03
CA ALA A 290 -12.55 14.68 -16.99
C ALA A 290 -13.50 13.72 -17.74
N ALA A 291 -14.37 13.01 -17.03
CA ALA A 291 -15.36 12.13 -17.66
C ALA A 291 -16.33 12.88 -18.57
N ALA A 292 -16.88 14.01 -18.13
CA ALA A 292 -17.77 14.82 -18.94
C ALA A 292 -17.10 15.25 -20.26
N ARG A 293 -15.84 15.69 -20.20
CA ARG A 293 -15.04 16.06 -21.37
C ARG A 293 -14.89 14.89 -22.35
N GLU A 294 -14.56 13.69 -21.86
CA GLU A 294 -14.39 12.49 -22.70
C GLU A 294 -15.72 12.00 -23.30
N PHE A 295 -16.85 12.20 -22.61
CA PHE A 295 -18.19 11.99 -23.20
C PHE A 295 -18.61 13.06 -24.22
N GLY A 296 -17.81 14.12 -24.38
CA GLY A 296 -18.06 15.21 -25.32
C GLY A 296 -18.68 16.46 -24.71
N PHE A 297 -18.83 16.54 -23.38
CA PHE A 297 -19.38 17.69 -22.65
C PHE A 297 -18.26 18.45 -21.94
N GLU A 298 -17.53 19.26 -22.71
CA GLU A 298 -16.34 19.96 -22.23
C GLU A 298 -16.71 21.27 -21.52
N PHE A 299 -16.51 21.30 -20.21
CA PHE A 299 -16.55 22.54 -19.43
C PHE A 299 -15.27 23.34 -19.71
N TYR A 300 -15.41 24.60 -20.18
CA TYR A 300 -14.25 25.39 -20.64
C TYR A 300 -14.17 26.79 -20.03
N LYS A 301 -15.28 27.34 -19.52
CA LYS A 301 -15.29 28.66 -18.92
C LYS A 301 -16.35 28.78 -17.82
N ARG A 302 -15.99 29.51 -16.77
CA ARG A 302 -16.87 29.86 -15.66
C ARG A 302 -16.80 31.35 -15.36
N THR A 303 -17.94 31.97 -15.13
CA THR A 303 -18.05 33.31 -14.53
C THR A 303 -18.82 33.19 -13.20
N GLN A 304 -18.92 34.28 -12.44
CA GLN A 304 -19.69 34.27 -11.19
C GLN A 304 -21.19 34.01 -11.41
N SER A 305 -21.70 34.29 -12.62
CA SER A 305 -23.13 34.21 -12.95
C SER A 305 -23.47 33.17 -14.01
N SER A 306 -22.49 32.59 -14.71
CA SER A 306 -22.73 31.66 -15.82
C SER A 306 -21.66 30.58 -15.92
N VAL A 307 -22.05 29.41 -16.41
CA VAL A 307 -21.18 28.27 -16.77
C VAL A 307 -21.30 28.04 -18.27
N PHE A 308 -20.17 27.84 -18.94
CA PHE A 308 -20.11 27.60 -20.37
C PHE A 308 -19.58 26.20 -20.66
N ILE A 309 -20.32 25.46 -21.48
CA ILE A 309 -20.00 24.08 -21.86
C ILE A 309 -20.02 23.96 -23.37
N ARG A 310 -19.11 23.14 -23.90
CA ARG A 310 -19.05 22.72 -25.30
C ARG A 310 -19.59 21.31 -25.43
N GLU A 311 -20.73 21.18 -26.08
CA GLU A 311 -21.33 19.89 -26.40
C GLU A 311 -20.85 19.44 -27.78
N LYS A 312 -20.00 18.42 -27.79
CA LYS A 312 -19.64 17.60 -28.95
C LYS A 312 -20.73 16.53 -29.11
N TYR A 313 -21.06 16.19 -30.36
CA TYR A 313 -22.07 15.17 -30.72
C TYR A 313 -23.55 15.54 -30.59
N ALA A 314 -23.92 16.65 -29.92
CA ALA A 314 -25.33 17.07 -29.85
C ALA A 314 -25.98 17.23 -31.26
N HIS A 315 -25.20 17.68 -32.26
CA HIS A 315 -25.56 17.68 -33.67
C HIS A 315 -24.41 17.14 -34.54
N PRO A 316 -24.69 16.41 -35.65
CA PRO A 316 -23.65 15.87 -36.51
C PRO A 316 -22.71 16.97 -37.03
N GLY A 317 -21.43 16.91 -36.65
CA GLY A 317 -20.37 17.76 -37.19
C GLY A 317 -20.27 19.20 -36.65
N ARG A 318 -21.04 19.59 -35.63
CA ARG A 318 -20.95 20.94 -35.04
C ARG A 318 -20.79 20.91 -33.53
N LEU A 319 -19.76 21.61 -33.04
CA LEU A 319 -19.56 21.91 -31.63
C LEU A 319 -20.50 23.05 -31.23
N ILE A 320 -21.35 22.82 -30.22
CA ILE A 320 -22.31 23.80 -29.71
C ILE A 320 -21.79 24.32 -28.39
N GLU A 321 -21.58 25.63 -28.31
CA GLU A 321 -21.32 26.29 -27.03
C GLU A 321 -22.67 26.64 -26.40
N ARG A 322 -22.88 26.25 -25.14
CA ARG A 322 -24.08 26.58 -24.37
C ARG A 322 -23.73 27.39 -23.14
N GLU A 323 -24.55 28.40 -22.86
CA GLU A 323 -24.47 29.20 -21.64
C GLU A 323 -25.58 28.80 -20.65
N PHE A 324 -25.19 28.40 -19.44
CA PHE A 324 -26.10 28.17 -18.32
C PHE A 324 -25.92 29.27 -17.27
N LYS A 325 -26.96 30.07 -17.01
CA LYS A 325 -26.92 31.12 -15.98
C LYS A 325 -27.11 30.52 -14.60
N ILE A 326 -26.14 30.67 -13.70
CA ILE A 326 -26.24 30.23 -12.31
C ILE A 326 -27.14 31.21 -11.54
N LEU A 327 -28.28 30.72 -11.09
CA LEU A 327 -29.20 31.46 -10.22
C LEU A 327 -28.82 31.31 -8.75
N ASN A 328 -28.40 30.11 -8.34
CA ASN A 328 -27.94 29.85 -6.99
C ASN A 328 -27.05 28.61 -6.94
N LEU A 329 -26.05 28.63 -6.06
CA LEU A 329 -25.14 27.51 -5.83
C LEU A 329 -25.19 27.13 -4.35
N LEU A 330 -25.55 25.88 -4.08
CA LEU A 330 -25.65 25.32 -2.74
C LEU A 330 -24.49 24.35 -2.52
N GLU A 331 -23.37 24.87 -2.02
CA GLU A 331 -22.09 24.17 -1.83
C GLU A 331 -22.19 22.87 -1.03
N PHE A 332 -21.23 21.98 -1.28
CA PHE A 332 -21.08 20.77 -0.50
C PHE A 332 -20.72 21.10 0.95
N THR A 333 -21.31 20.36 1.89
CA THR A 333 -20.89 20.38 3.29
C THR A 333 -20.97 18.97 3.86
N SER A 334 -20.10 18.64 4.82
CA SER A 334 -20.10 17.31 5.46
C SER A 334 -21.43 16.96 6.14
N LYS A 335 -22.21 17.97 6.55
CA LYS A 335 -23.56 17.80 7.09
C LYS A 335 -24.60 17.48 6.00
N ARG A 336 -24.53 18.13 4.84
CA ARG A 336 -25.48 17.93 3.74
C ARG A 336 -25.17 16.70 2.90
N LYS A 337 -23.89 16.33 2.77
CA LYS A 337 -23.37 15.25 1.91
C LYS A 337 -23.89 15.31 0.45
N ARG A 338 -24.20 16.52 -0.02
CA ARG A 338 -24.64 16.80 -1.39
C ARG A 338 -24.33 18.25 -1.78
N MET A 339 -24.18 18.48 -3.07
CA MET A 339 -24.09 19.78 -3.73
C MET A 339 -25.28 19.95 -4.66
N SER A 340 -25.78 21.17 -4.80
CA SER A 340 -26.83 21.48 -5.77
C SER A 340 -26.57 22.81 -6.46
N VAL A 341 -26.96 22.94 -7.72
CA VAL A 341 -26.89 24.18 -8.48
C VAL A 341 -28.25 24.43 -9.15
N ILE A 342 -28.71 25.67 -9.09
CA ILE A 342 -29.91 26.13 -9.79
C ILE A 342 -29.43 26.94 -10.98
N VAL A 343 -29.74 26.46 -12.18
CA VAL A 343 -29.34 27.10 -13.44
C VAL A 343 -30.55 27.44 -14.29
N GLN A 344 -30.40 28.44 -15.14
CA GLN A 344 -31.32 28.75 -16.22
C GLN A 344 -30.63 28.44 -17.56
N ASP A 345 -31.28 27.59 -18.37
CA ASP A 345 -30.84 27.23 -19.73
C ASP A 345 -31.12 28.37 -20.72
N GLU A 346 -30.61 28.28 -21.95
CA GLU A 346 -30.79 29.24 -23.04
C GLU A 346 -32.27 29.42 -23.42
N ASP A 347 -33.06 28.35 -23.29
CA ASP A 347 -34.52 28.34 -23.48
C ASP A 347 -35.30 29.00 -22.33
N GLY A 348 -34.60 29.48 -21.29
CA GLY A 348 -35.20 30.13 -20.12
C GLY A 348 -35.74 29.18 -19.06
N GLN A 349 -35.63 27.86 -19.25
CA GLN A 349 -36.04 26.85 -18.29
C GLN A 349 -35.11 26.86 -17.06
N ILE A 350 -35.70 26.80 -15.86
CA ILE A 350 -34.95 26.70 -14.60
C ILE A 350 -34.81 25.24 -14.21
N LEU A 351 -33.57 24.80 -14.01
CA LEU A 351 -33.20 23.44 -13.65
C LEU A 351 -32.48 23.43 -12.29
N LEU A 352 -32.89 22.54 -11.40
CA LEU A 352 -32.16 22.21 -10.17
C LEU A 352 -31.39 20.92 -10.39
N LEU A 353 -30.06 21.02 -10.45
CA LEU A 353 -29.18 19.87 -10.57
C LEU A 353 -28.58 19.55 -9.20
N CYS A 354 -28.52 18.28 -8.84
CA CYS A 354 -28.03 17.85 -7.53
C CYS A 354 -27.17 16.59 -7.65
N LYS A 355 -26.01 16.59 -6.99
CA LYS A 355 -25.14 15.42 -6.81
C LYS A 355 -24.84 15.21 -5.33
N GLY A 356 -24.71 13.97 -4.88
CA GLY A 356 -24.44 13.66 -3.48
C GLY A 356 -24.46 12.17 -3.20
N ALA A 357 -24.36 11.81 -1.92
CA ALA A 357 -24.47 10.42 -1.50
C ALA A 357 -25.83 9.83 -1.85
N ASP A 358 -25.82 8.63 -2.43
CA ASP A 358 -26.95 7.71 -2.65
C ASP A 358 -28.07 7.84 -1.60
N SER A 359 -27.77 7.52 -0.33
CA SER A 359 -28.72 7.58 0.79
C SER A 359 -29.44 8.94 0.92
N ILE A 360 -28.74 10.05 0.65
CA ILE A 360 -29.28 11.40 0.79
C ILE A 360 -30.13 11.79 -0.42
N ILE A 361 -29.77 11.30 -1.61
CA ILE A 361 -30.51 11.56 -2.86
C ILE A 361 -31.79 10.72 -2.89
N PHE A 362 -31.74 9.44 -2.52
CA PHE A 362 -32.91 8.55 -2.50
C PHE A 362 -34.04 9.06 -1.60
N ASP A 363 -33.70 9.61 -0.43
CA ASP A 363 -34.66 10.26 0.48
C ASP A 363 -35.44 11.44 -0.15
N ARG A 364 -34.94 12.01 -1.25
CA ARG A 364 -35.46 13.23 -1.89
C ARG A 364 -36.07 12.99 -3.26
N LEU A 365 -36.14 11.72 -3.68
CA LEU A 365 -36.84 11.36 -4.90
C LEU A 365 -38.35 11.53 -4.74
N SER A 366 -39.02 11.87 -5.84
CA SER A 366 -40.48 11.85 -5.88
C SER A 366 -41.00 10.42 -5.67
N LYS A 367 -42.25 10.26 -5.23
CA LYS A 367 -42.86 8.94 -5.01
C LYS A 367 -42.82 8.03 -6.25
N ASN A 368 -42.87 8.64 -7.44
CA ASN A 368 -42.81 7.94 -8.73
C ASN A 368 -41.39 7.89 -9.33
N GLY A 369 -40.40 8.49 -8.66
CA GLY A 369 -39.02 8.60 -9.15
C GLY A 369 -38.08 7.47 -8.68
N ARG A 370 -38.60 6.50 -7.94
CA ARG A 370 -37.84 5.37 -7.35
C ARG A 370 -37.73 4.14 -8.24
N ILE A 371 -38.02 4.30 -9.53
CA ILE A 371 -38.15 3.19 -10.50
C ILE A 371 -36.86 2.35 -10.61
N HIS A 372 -35.70 2.95 -10.31
CA HIS A 372 -34.40 2.30 -10.45
C HIS A 372 -33.65 2.10 -9.11
N GLU A 373 -34.35 2.17 -7.97
CA GLU A 373 -33.75 2.00 -6.63
C GLU A 373 -33.27 0.55 -6.36
N GLU A 374 -33.88 -0.45 -7.02
CA GLU A 374 -33.65 -1.88 -6.75
C GLU A 374 -32.64 -2.59 -7.69
N LEU A 375 -32.00 -1.89 -8.61
CA LEU A 375 -31.06 -2.47 -9.59
C LEU A 375 -29.60 -2.59 -9.09
N HIS A 376 -29.40 -2.56 -7.77
CA HIS A 376 -28.07 -2.60 -7.14
C HIS A 376 -27.53 -4.00 -6.88
#